data_AF-A0AB32VVC0-F1
#
_entry.id   AF-A0AB32VVC0-F1
#
_cell.length_a   1.000
_cell.length_b   1.000
_cell.length_c   1.000
_cell.angle_alpha   90.00
_cell.angle_beta   90.00
_cell.angle_gamma   90.00
#
_symmetry.space_group_name_H-M   'P 1'
#
loop_
_entity.id
_entity.type
_entity.pdbx_description
1 polymer ?
#
loop_
_entity_poly.entity_id
_entity_poly.type
_entity_poly.pdbx_seq_one_letter_code
_entity_poly.pdbx_strand_id
1 'polypeptide(L)'
;LLLLALFFAYADVDVPVIGGHAGITILPLFSQATPKANLPDDDIEALTKRTQDGGTEVVEAKAGKGSATLSMAYAGAVFADACIKGLNGVPDIVECSFVQSSVTELPFFASQVKLGKNGVEKVYGLGLLSEFEKQGLEKLKPELKASIEKGIKFANQN
;
A
#
# COMPACT_ATOMS: atom_id res chain seq x y z
N LEU A 1 -0.01 3.40 -7.13
CA LEU A 1 0.52 2.34 -8.01
C LEU A 1 1.87 1.78 -7.52
N LEU A 2 2.13 1.76 -6.21
CA LEU A 2 3.50 1.56 -5.69
C LEU A 2 3.54 0.85 -4.31
N LEU A 3 2.47 0.12 -3.96
CA LEU A 3 2.42 -0.67 -2.71
C LEU A 3 3.29 -1.94 -2.74
N LEU A 4 3.88 -2.28 -3.88
CA LEU A 4 4.62 -3.54 -4.03
C LEU A 4 6.13 -3.45 -3.74
N ALA A 5 6.69 -2.28 -3.45
CA ALA A 5 8.15 -2.12 -3.41
C ALA A 5 8.84 -2.36 -2.05
N LEU A 6 8.11 -2.75 -0.99
CA LEU A 6 8.68 -2.90 0.36
C LEU A 6 8.56 -4.28 0.99
N PHE A 7 7.85 -5.22 0.38
CA PHE A 7 7.84 -6.59 0.87
C PHE A 7 8.72 -7.44 -0.02
N PHE A 8 9.90 -7.77 0.52
CA PHE A 8 10.58 -8.98 0.09
C PHE A 8 9.55 -10.12 0.15
N ALA A 9 9.11 -10.59 -1.01
CA ALA A 9 8.43 -11.85 -1.13
C ALA A 9 9.45 -12.94 -0.80
N TYR A 10 9.69 -13.18 0.49
CA TYR A 10 9.82 -14.58 0.88
C TYR A 10 8.50 -15.21 0.46
N ALA A 11 8.53 -16.23 -0.41
CA ALA A 11 7.38 -16.66 -1.22
C ALA A 11 6.09 -16.98 -0.43
N ASP A 12 6.21 -17.12 0.88
CA ASP A 12 5.14 -17.50 1.80
C ASP A 12 4.69 -16.37 2.74
N VAL A 13 5.14 -15.11 2.58
CA VAL A 13 4.74 -13.98 3.45
C VAL A 13 3.96 -12.92 2.67
N ASP A 14 2.74 -12.62 3.14
CA ASP A 14 1.88 -11.54 2.66
C ASP A 14 1.47 -10.62 3.81
N VAL A 15 1.63 -9.31 3.62
CA VAL A 15 1.23 -8.28 4.60
C VAL A 15 0.42 -7.22 3.85
N PRO A 16 -0.90 -7.12 4.10
CA PRO A 16 -1.71 -6.07 3.49
C PRO A 16 -1.22 -4.70 3.93
N VAL A 17 -1.03 -3.78 2.97
CA VAL A 17 -0.69 -2.38 3.26
C VAL A 17 -1.78 -1.48 2.71
N ILE A 18 -2.25 -0.55 3.53
CA ILE A 18 -3.37 0.34 3.25
C ILE A 18 -2.97 1.81 3.38
N GLY A 19 -3.89 2.72 3.03
CA GLY A 19 -3.67 4.16 3.15
C GLY A 19 -3.21 4.83 1.85
N GLY A 20 -1.98 5.32 1.85
CA GLY A 20 -1.32 6.05 0.76
C GLY A 20 0.05 5.45 0.41
N HIS A 21 0.94 6.28 -0.13
CA HIS A 21 2.28 5.86 -0.55
C HIS A 21 3.36 6.90 -0.21
N ALA A 22 3.23 7.59 0.91
CA ALA A 22 4.22 8.55 1.38
C ALA A 22 4.23 8.61 2.91
N GLY A 23 5.39 8.44 3.53
CA GLY A 23 5.57 8.57 4.97
C GLY A 23 4.51 7.83 5.77
N ILE A 24 3.89 8.51 6.73
CA ILE A 24 2.89 7.92 7.64
C ILE A 24 1.62 7.42 6.94
N THR A 25 1.40 7.81 5.67
CA THR A 25 0.27 7.28 4.90
C THR A 25 0.43 5.82 4.51
N ILE A 26 1.63 5.26 4.60
CA ILE A 26 1.88 3.84 4.40
C ILE A 26 1.57 3.10 5.71
N LEU A 27 0.48 2.33 5.75
CA LEU A 27 0.06 1.59 6.94
C LEU A 27 0.08 0.07 6.68
N PRO A 28 1.15 -0.64 7.08
CA PRO A 28 1.19 -2.10 7.02
C PRO A 28 0.33 -2.72 8.12
N LEU A 29 -0.49 -3.69 7.75
CA LEU A 29 -1.40 -4.40 8.65
C LEU A 29 -0.76 -5.71 9.11
N PHE A 30 0.23 -5.62 10.01
CA PHE A 30 0.90 -6.79 10.56
C PHE A 30 -0.06 -7.71 11.32
N SER A 31 -1.18 -7.19 11.84
CA SER A 31 -2.23 -8.01 12.44
C SER A 31 -2.93 -8.96 11.45
N GLN A 32 -2.81 -8.68 10.15
CA GLN A 32 -3.38 -9.43 9.03
C GLN A 32 -2.33 -10.16 8.20
N ALA A 33 -1.08 -10.24 8.69
CA ALA A 33 0.00 -10.95 8.00
C ALA A 33 -0.31 -12.44 7.84
N THR A 34 0.07 -13.01 6.70
CA THR A 34 -0.01 -14.44 6.40
C THR A 34 1.38 -14.98 6.08
N PRO A 35 1.88 -16.02 6.78
CA PRO A 35 1.31 -16.64 7.97
C PRO A 35 1.23 -15.64 9.13
N LYS A 36 0.32 -15.92 10.07
CA LYS A 36 0.13 -15.06 11.23
C LYS A 36 1.40 -15.01 12.09
N ALA A 37 1.92 -13.82 12.27
CA ALA A 37 3.06 -13.55 13.15
C ALA A 37 2.55 -12.87 14.44
N ASN A 38 2.93 -13.41 15.60
CA ASN A 38 2.70 -12.77 16.89
C ASN A 38 3.92 -11.91 17.22
N LEU A 39 4.00 -10.73 16.61
CA LEU A 39 5.09 -9.78 16.81
C LEU A 39 4.86 -8.99 18.11
N PRO A 40 5.92 -8.74 18.91
CA PRO A 40 5.89 -7.77 20.00
C PRO A 40 5.54 -6.36 19.49
N ASP A 41 4.95 -5.53 20.36
CA ASP A 41 4.58 -4.15 20.02
C ASP A 41 5.78 -3.33 19.54
N ASP A 42 6.94 -3.44 20.19
CA ASP A 42 8.19 -2.77 19.79
C ASP A 42 8.63 -3.15 18.37
N ASP A 43 8.44 -4.42 17.97
CA ASP A 43 8.76 -4.90 16.62
C ASP A 43 7.75 -4.37 15.60
N ILE A 44 6.46 -4.32 15.96
CA ILE A 44 5.41 -3.73 15.09
C ILE A 44 5.71 -2.25 14.83
N GLU A 45 6.08 -1.49 15.86
CA GLU A 45 6.46 -0.09 15.73
C GLU A 45 7.69 0.10 14.84
N ALA A 46 8.75 -0.66 15.10
CA ALA A 46 9.99 -0.59 14.34
C ALA A 46 9.79 -0.98 12.86
N LEU A 47 9.06 -2.06 12.60
CA LEU A 47 8.75 -2.52 11.24
C LEU A 47 7.84 -1.55 10.51
N THR A 48 6.84 -0.98 11.18
CA THR A 48 5.96 0.04 10.60
C THR A 48 6.78 1.27 10.18
N LYS A 49 7.63 1.79 11.08
CA LYS A 49 8.48 2.93 10.77
C LYS A 49 9.43 2.65 9.60
N ARG A 50 10.10 1.50 9.62
CA ARG A 50 11.00 1.10 8.53
C ARG A 50 10.27 0.94 7.20
N THR A 51 9.02 0.45 7.22
CA THR A 51 8.19 0.38 6.01
C THR A 51 7.86 1.77 5.48
N GLN A 52 7.54 2.73 6.35
CA GLN A 52 7.25 4.11 5.96
C GLN A 52 8.49 4.83 5.40
N ASP A 53 9.66 4.56 5.98
CA ASP A 53 10.94 5.21 5.66
C ASP A 53 11.73 4.50 4.56
N GLY A 54 11.33 3.30 4.14
CA GLY A 54 12.16 2.46 3.27
C GLY A 54 12.53 3.08 1.92
N GLY A 55 11.69 3.97 1.37
CA GLY A 55 12.04 4.77 0.20
C GLY A 55 13.17 5.77 0.47
N THR A 56 13.13 6.42 1.64
CA THR A 56 14.14 7.36 2.12
C THR A 56 15.46 6.65 2.39
N GLU A 57 15.43 5.48 3.06
CA GLU A 57 16.62 4.65 3.33
C GLU A 57 17.38 4.32 2.02
N VAL A 58 16.66 4.03 0.93
CA VAL A 58 17.30 3.74 -0.36
C VAL A 58 17.93 4.99 -0.98
N VAL A 59 17.28 6.16 -0.88
CA VAL A 59 17.85 7.43 -1.36
C VAL A 59 19.13 7.77 -0.60
N GLU A 60 19.11 7.61 0.72
CA GLU A 60 20.27 7.82 1.59
C GLU A 60 21.41 6.84 1.25
N ALA A 61 21.10 5.55 1.10
CA ALA A 61 22.08 4.53 0.70
C ALA A 61 22.68 4.80 -0.69
N LYS A 62 21.92 5.47 -1.58
CA LYS A 62 22.40 5.93 -2.89
C LYS A 62 23.06 7.32 -2.84
N ALA A 63 23.31 7.88 -1.65
CA ALA A 63 23.89 9.21 -1.43
C ALA A 63 23.16 10.31 -2.22
N GLY A 64 21.83 10.24 -2.31
CA GLY A 64 21.00 11.20 -3.04
C GLY A 64 21.05 11.06 -4.57
N LYS A 65 21.76 10.08 -5.12
CA LYS A 65 21.93 9.88 -6.58
C LYS A 65 20.78 9.10 -7.22
N GLY A 66 19.58 9.21 -6.66
CA GLY A 66 18.36 8.55 -7.12
C GLY A 66 17.69 7.68 -6.07
N SER A 67 16.48 7.21 -6.38
CA SER A 67 15.64 6.40 -5.50
C SER A 67 15.66 4.92 -5.88
N ALA A 68 14.79 4.11 -5.26
CA ALA A 68 14.59 2.70 -5.59
C ALA A 68 14.21 2.52 -7.07
N THR A 69 14.99 1.73 -7.80
CA THR A 69 14.78 1.46 -9.23
C THR A 69 14.49 -0.02 -9.48
N LEU A 70 15.38 -0.91 -9.07
CA LEU A 70 15.26 -2.35 -9.33
C LEU A 70 14.09 -2.99 -8.56
N SER A 71 13.97 -2.70 -7.27
CA SER A 71 12.83 -3.16 -6.47
C SER A 71 11.52 -2.60 -6.99
N MET A 72 11.51 -1.36 -7.48
CA MET A 72 10.31 -0.77 -8.05
C MET A 72 9.96 -1.38 -9.42
N ALA A 73 10.95 -1.67 -10.27
CA ALA A 73 10.70 -2.38 -11.53
C ALA A 73 10.09 -3.76 -11.29
N TYR A 74 10.61 -4.50 -10.30
CA TYR A 74 10.05 -5.78 -9.89
C TYR A 74 8.61 -5.65 -9.37
N ALA A 75 8.38 -4.73 -8.45
CA ALA A 75 7.05 -4.41 -7.89
C ALA A 75 6.03 -4.05 -8.99
N GLY A 76 6.44 -3.23 -9.96
CA GLY A 76 5.61 -2.87 -11.11
C GLY A 76 5.31 -4.08 -12.00
N ALA A 77 6.29 -4.96 -12.24
CA ALA A 77 6.10 -6.17 -13.04
C ALA A 77 5.12 -7.14 -12.38
N VAL A 78 5.21 -7.36 -11.06
CA VAL A 78 4.28 -8.24 -10.31
C VAL A 78 2.85 -7.70 -10.38
N PHE A 79 2.65 -6.40 -10.17
CA PHE A 79 1.30 -5.81 -10.26
C PHE A 79 0.74 -5.81 -11.69
N ALA A 80 1.61 -5.59 -12.69
CA ALA A 80 1.21 -5.68 -14.09
C ALA A 80 0.78 -7.10 -14.45
N ASP A 81 1.51 -8.12 -13.99
CA ASP A 81 1.13 -9.52 -14.17
C ASP A 81 -0.21 -9.84 -13.47
N ALA A 82 -0.44 -9.34 -12.25
CA ALA A 82 -1.73 -9.47 -11.58
C ALA A 82 -2.88 -8.82 -12.38
N CYS A 83 -2.67 -7.62 -12.92
CA CYS A 83 -3.64 -6.98 -13.82
C CYS A 83 -3.92 -7.83 -15.06
N ILE A 84 -2.88 -8.37 -15.71
CA ILE A 84 -3.01 -9.22 -16.89
C ILE A 84 -3.77 -10.51 -16.56
N LYS A 85 -3.48 -11.15 -15.42
CA LYS A 85 -4.23 -12.33 -14.93
C LYS A 85 -5.71 -12.00 -14.70
N GLY A 86 -6.00 -10.86 -14.08
CA GLY A 86 -7.38 -10.38 -13.90
C GLY A 86 -8.10 -10.18 -15.24
N LEU A 87 -7.45 -9.53 -16.21
CA LEU A 87 -7.99 -9.33 -17.56
C LEU A 87 -8.23 -10.66 -18.30
N ASN A 88 -7.37 -11.65 -18.09
CA ASN A 88 -7.52 -13.00 -18.63
C ASN A 88 -8.60 -13.83 -17.90
N GLY A 89 -9.25 -13.28 -16.87
CA GLY A 89 -10.32 -13.95 -16.14
C GLY A 89 -9.83 -15.02 -15.16
N VAL A 90 -8.56 -14.97 -14.74
CA VAL A 90 -8.08 -15.78 -13.62
C VAL A 90 -8.87 -15.33 -12.38
N PRO A 91 -9.55 -16.24 -11.66
CA PRO A 91 -10.34 -15.86 -10.51
C PRO A 91 -9.44 -15.44 -9.34
N ASP A 92 -10.01 -14.63 -8.45
CA ASP A 92 -9.48 -14.32 -7.13
C ASP A 92 -8.07 -13.72 -7.11
N ILE A 93 -7.73 -12.93 -8.13
CA ILE A 93 -6.56 -12.05 -8.10
C ILE A 93 -6.84 -10.88 -7.18
N VAL A 94 -6.14 -10.82 -6.05
CA VAL A 94 -6.28 -9.77 -5.03
C VAL A 94 -4.94 -9.08 -4.83
N GLU A 95 -4.94 -7.75 -4.88
CA GLU A 95 -3.75 -6.92 -4.71
C GLU A 95 -4.08 -5.67 -3.89
N CYS A 96 -3.11 -5.09 -3.19
CA CYS A 96 -3.30 -3.75 -2.59
C CYS A 96 -3.07 -2.65 -3.63
N SER A 97 -4.06 -1.79 -3.83
CA SER A 97 -3.95 -0.69 -4.80
C SER A 97 -4.63 0.59 -4.31
N PHE A 98 -4.01 1.73 -4.64
CA PHE A 98 -4.56 3.06 -4.39
C PHE A 98 -5.53 3.43 -5.52
N VAL A 99 -6.82 3.38 -5.22
CA VAL A 99 -7.91 3.54 -6.18
C VAL A 99 -8.96 4.49 -5.64
N GLN A 100 -9.88 4.93 -6.50
CA GLN A 100 -11.10 5.58 -6.03
C GLN A 100 -11.85 4.60 -5.12
N SER A 101 -12.21 5.03 -3.91
CA SER A 101 -12.67 4.13 -2.86
C SER A 101 -13.69 4.79 -1.94
N SER A 102 -14.51 3.97 -1.30
CA SER A 102 -15.46 4.35 -0.24
C SER A 102 -15.17 3.64 1.08
N VAL A 103 -14.01 2.98 1.21
CA VAL A 103 -13.59 2.30 2.45
C VAL A 103 -13.31 3.27 3.60
N THR A 104 -13.09 4.53 3.27
CA THR A 104 -13.01 5.66 4.21
C THR A 104 -13.82 6.84 3.65
N GLU A 105 -13.88 7.94 4.40
CA GLU A 105 -14.43 9.22 3.95
C GLU A 105 -13.60 9.91 2.84
N LEU A 106 -12.40 9.41 2.54
CA LEU A 106 -11.53 9.95 1.50
C LEU A 106 -11.90 9.38 0.12
N PRO A 107 -11.88 10.19 -0.95
CA PRO A 107 -12.31 9.73 -2.27
C PRO A 107 -11.33 8.74 -2.93
N PHE A 108 -10.09 8.70 -2.46
CA PHE A 108 -9.08 7.73 -2.87
C PHE A 108 -8.41 7.12 -1.64
N PHE A 109 -8.19 5.81 -1.67
CA PHE A 109 -7.55 5.10 -0.57
C PHE A 109 -6.96 3.78 -1.07
N ALA A 110 -5.83 3.37 -0.51
CA ALA A 110 -5.25 2.07 -0.78
C ALA A 110 -5.85 1.00 0.12
N SER A 111 -6.34 -0.06 -0.49
CA SER A 111 -6.87 -1.25 0.18
C SER A 111 -6.75 -2.45 -0.75
N GLN A 112 -7.06 -3.65 -0.25
CA GLN A 112 -7.15 -4.83 -1.11
C GLN A 112 -8.26 -4.64 -2.15
N VAL A 113 -7.95 -4.97 -3.40
CA VAL A 113 -8.89 -4.95 -4.52
C VAL A 113 -8.87 -6.28 -5.25
N LYS A 114 -10.04 -6.76 -5.67
CA LYS A 114 -10.15 -7.86 -6.62
C LYS A 114 -10.01 -7.32 -8.04
N LEU A 115 -9.02 -7.84 -8.76
CA LEU A 115 -8.82 -7.57 -10.18
C LEU A 115 -9.57 -8.61 -11.01
N GLY A 116 -10.21 -8.17 -12.08
CA GLY A 116 -10.87 -9.05 -13.03
C GLY A 116 -10.96 -8.43 -14.42
N LYS A 117 -11.95 -8.87 -15.21
CA LYS A 117 -11.94 -8.64 -16.67
C LYS A 117 -12.08 -7.17 -17.05
N ASN A 118 -12.60 -6.35 -16.15
CA ASN A 118 -12.85 -4.93 -16.36
C ASN A 118 -12.02 -4.04 -15.41
N GLY A 119 -10.88 -4.54 -14.92
CA GLY A 119 -10.06 -3.83 -13.94
C GLY A 119 -10.48 -4.17 -12.50
N VAL A 120 -10.71 -3.15 -11.67
CA VAL A 120 -11.12 -3.34 -10.27
C VAL A 120 -12.59 -3.76 -10.21
N GLU A 121 -12.86 -5.01 -9.83
CA GLU A 121 -14.22 -5.55 -9.70
C GLU A 121 -14.79 -5.39 -8.29
N LYS A 122 -13.92 -5.38 -7.28
CA LYS A 122 -14.31 -5.22 -5.88
C LYS A 122 -13.23 -4.50 -5.10
N VAL A 123 -13.63 -3.55 -4.27
CA VAL A 123 -12.78 -2.96 -3.23
C VAL A 123 -13.17 -3.61 -1.91
N TYR A 124 -12.21 -4.22 -1.21
CA TYR A 124 -12.46 -4.84 0.09
C TYR A 124 -12.39 -3.79 1.20
N GLY A 125 -13.17 -4.01 2.28
CA GLY A 125 -13.06 -3.21 3.49
C GLY A 125 -11.73 -3.47 4.22
N LEU A 126 -11.47 -2.69 5.27
CA LEU A 126 -10.20 -2.73 5.99
C LEU A 126 -10.01 -3.97 6.88
N GLY A 127 -11.05 -4.79 7.05
CA GLY A 127 -11.02 -5.95 7.94
C GLY A 127 -10.92 -5.56 9.41
N LEU A 128 -10.36 -6.45 10.23
CA LEU A 128 -10.10 -6.19 11.64
C LEU A 128 -8.74 -5.50 11.78
N LEU A 129 -8.72 -4.37 12.48
CA LEU A 129 -7.51 -3.60 12.77
C LEU A 129 -7.15 -3.72 14.25
N SER A 130 -5.86 -3.82 14.54
CA SER A 130 -5.34 -3.66 15.90
C SER A 130 -5.51 -2.23 16.39
N GLU A 131 -5.37 -1.99 17.71
CA GLU A 131 -5.43 -0.62 18.25
C GLU A 131 -4.32 0.28 17.69
N PHE A 132 -3.12 -0.28 17.49
CA PHE A 132 -2.01 0.42 16.83
C PHE A 132 -2.37 0.84 15.39
N GLU A 133 -2.92 -0.08 14.60
CA GLU A 133 -3.32 0.18 13.22
C GLU A 133 -4.48 1.16 13.12
N LYS A 134 -5.46 1.11 14.02
CA LYS A 134 -6.54 2.11 14.10
C LYS A 134 -6.00 3.51 14.37
N GLN A 135 -5.08 3.64 15.32
CA GLN A 135 -4.44 4.92 15.60
C GLN A 135 -3.62 5.41 14.41
N GLY A 136 -2.91 4.51 13.72
CA GLY A 136 -2.19 4.81 12.48
C GLY A 136 -3.12 5.32 11.38
N LEU A 137 -4.28 4.67 11.21
CA LEU A 137 -5.30 5.06 10.23
C LEU A 137 -5.85 6.46 10.49
N GLU A 138 -6.14 6.81 11.74
CA GLU A 138 -6.61 8.16 12.08
C GLU A 138 -5.53 9.22 11.88
N LYS A 139 -4.26 8.89 12.17
CA LYS A 139 -3.13 9.79 11.94
C LYS A 139 -2.85 10.06 10.46
N LEU A 140 -3.00 9.06 9.58
CA LEU A 140 -2.67 9.22 8.17
C LEU A 140 -3.73 9.97 7.35
N LYS A 141 -5.01 9.91 7.76
CA LYS A 141 -6.13 10.47 7.00
C LYS A 141 -5.97 11.97 6.68
N PRO A 142 -5.58 12.85 7.62
CA PRO A 142 -5.37 14.27 7.33
C PRO A 142 -4.29 14.52 6.26
N GLU A 143 -3.16 13.80 6.33
CA GLU A 143 -2.05 13.96 5.37
C GLU A 143 -2.44 13.44 3.97
N LEU A 144 -3.12 12.30 3.93
CA LEU A 144 -3.61 11.72 2.69
C LEU A 144 -4.67 12.63 2.03
N LYS A 145 -5.59 13.19 2.83
CA LYS A 145 -6.59 14.16 2.36
C LYS A 145 -5.93 15.37 1.71
N ALA A 146 -4.96 15.99 2.39
CA ALA A 146 -4.23 17.14 1.86
C ALA A 146 -3.52 16.80 0.53
N SER A 147 -2.93 15.61 0.44
CA SER A 147 -2.27 15.13 -0.79
C SER A 147 -3.24 14.93 -1.95
N ILE A 148 -4.41 14.34 -1.69
CA ILE A 148 -5.48 14.16 -2.67
C ILE A 148 -5.99 15.52 -3.18
N GLU A 149 -6.33 16.42 -2.25
CA GLU A 149 -6.83 17.76 -2.59
C GLU A 149 -5.83 18.54 -3.42
N LYS A 150 -4.53 18.44 -3.10
CA LYS A 150 -3.46 19.05 -3.88
C LYS A 150 -3.44 18.54 -5.32
N GLY A 151 -3.59 17.22 -5.52
CA GLY A 151 -3.63 16.61 -6.85
C GLY A 151 -4.85 17.06 -7.67
N ILE A 152 -6.04 17.02 -7.06
CA ILE A 152 -7.30 17.46 -7.71
C ILE A 152 -7.22 18.95 -8.08
N LYS A 153 -6.75 19.78 -7.14
CA LYS A 153 -6.60 21.22 -7.37
C LYS A 153 -5.66 21.50 -8.54
N PHE A 154 -4.52 20.81 -8.60
CA PHE A 154 -3.58 20.96 -9.71
C PHE A 154 -4.22 20.61 -11.06
N ALA A 155 -4.97 19.51 -11.13
CA ALA A 155 -5.63 19.08 -12.37
C ALA A 155 -6.76 20.01 -12.82
N ASN A 156 -7.48 20.64 -11.89
CA ASN A 156 -8.57 21.58 -12.22
C ASN A 156 -8.07 23.00 -12.58
N GLN A 157 -6.81 23.31 -12.31
CA GLN A 157 -6.20 24.62 -12.53
C GLN A 157 -5.35 24.68 -13.81
N ASN A 158 -5.23 23.57 -14.55
CA ASN A 158 -4.52 23.44 -15.82
C ASN A 158 -5.42 22.74 -16.85
#